data_AF-A0A832QMQ7-F1
#
_entry.id   AF-A0A832QMQ7-F1
#
_cell.length_a   1.000
_cell.length_b   1.000
_cell.length_c   1.000
_cell.angle_alpha   90.00
_cell.angle_beta   90.00
_cell.angle_gamma   90.00
#
_symmetry.space_group_name_H-M   'P 1'
#
loop_
_entity.id
_entity.type
_entity.pdbx_description
1 polymer ?
#
loop_
_entity_poly.entity_id
_entity_poly.type
_entity_poly.pdbx_seq_one_letter_code
_entity_poly.pdbx_strand_id
1 'polypeptide(L)'
;MKNNILKIEFKKYNLEDMIIEFKKTRKILYDKRDDMISYGGVFIGILFLISGVLYLNPPVKKVADNVIFGEHAVMAAFLMILGILVIVAALKEKIISKTPLASIYTEMKAVETEKDKKDKKNNIE
;
A
#
# COMPACT_ATOMS: atom_id res chain seq x y z
N MET A 1 3.67 -21.89 64.75
CA MET A 1 3.33 -22.24 63.35
C MET A 1 3.03 -20.94 62.63
N LYS A 2 3.97 -20.43 61.81
CA LYS A 2 3.93 -19.07 61.24
C LYS A 2 3.40 -19.16 59.81
N ASN A 3 2.17 -18.73 59.57
CA ASN A 3 1.55 -18.73 58.24
C ASN A 3 2.19 -17.63 57.39
N ASN A 4 2.99 -18.02 56.40
CA ASN A 4 3.46 -17.13 55.32
C ASN A 4 2.38 -17.05 54.25
N ILE A 5 1.56 -16.00 54.30
CA ILE A 5 0.62 -15.70 53.24
C ILE A 5 1.40 -15.03 52.11
N LEU A 6 1.55 -15.74 50.99
CA LEU A 6 2.09 -15.21 49.73
C LEU A 6 1.20 -14.06 49.26
N LYS A 7 1.73 -12.83 49.37
CA LYS A 7 1.11 -11.62 48.88
C LYS A 7 1.24 -11.61 47.35
N ILE A 8 0.23 -12.14 46.66
CA ILE A 8 0.16 -12.09 45.19
C ILE A 8 -0.20 -10.65 44.81
N GLU A 9 0.80 -9.86 44.43
CA GLU A 9 0.60 -8.54 43.86
C GLU A 9 0.09 -8.69 42.43
N PHE A 10 -1.23 -8.55 42.26
CA PHE A 10 -1.83 -8.39 40.94
C PHE A 10 -1.34 -7.06 40.36
N LYS A 11 -0.40 -7.13 39.42
CA LYS A 11 0.03 -5.99 38.61
C LYS A 11 -1.22 -5.41 37.94
N LYS A 12 -1.67 -4.26 38.42
CA LYS A 12 -2.85 -3.56 37.95
C LYS A 12 -2.53 -3.00 36.55
N TYR A 13 -2.82 -3.78 35.52
CA TYR A 13 -2.71 -3.32 34.13
C TYR A 13 -3.75 -2.22 33.92
N ASN A 14 -3.30 -1.01 33.61
CA ASN A 14 -4.21 0.06 33.23
C ASN A 14 -4.81 -0.27 31.85
N LEU A 15 -6.13 -0.05 31.72
CA LEU A 15 -6.86 -0.23 30.47
C LEU A 15 -6.24 0.56 29.31
N GLU A 16 -5.63 1.70 29.63
CA GLU A 16 -4.92 2.54 28.65
C GLU A 16 -3.69 1.84 28.06
N ASP A 17 -2.90 1.14 28.88
CA ASP A 17 -1.72 0.40 28.43
C ASP A 17 -2.11 -0.75 27.48
N MET A 18 -3.22 -1.42 27.79
CA MET A 18 -3.76 -2.50 26.95
C MET A 18 -4.27 -1.97 25.59
N ILE A 19 -4.95 -0.81 25.58
CA ILE A 19 -5.41 -0.16 24.34
C ILE A 19 -4.22 0.30 23.48
N ILE A 20 -3.15 0.80 24.11
CA ILE A 20 -1.93 1.21 23.42
C ILE A 20 -1.23 0.01 22.78
N GLU A 21 -1.12 -1.12 23.49
CA GLU A 21 -0.57 -2.37 22.95
C GLU A 21 -1.39 -2.92 21.78
N PHE A 22 -2.73 -2.89 21.88
CA PHE A 22 -3.62 -3.32 20.80
C PHE A 22 -3.55 -2.43 19.56
N LYS A 23 -3.36 -1.12 19.74
CA LYS A 23 -3.08 -0.20 18.62
C LYS A 23 -1.72 -0.47 18.00
N LYS A 24 -0.69 -0.71 18.81
CA LYS A 24 0.68 -0.96 18.38
C LYS A 24 0.77 -2.25 17.56
N THR A 25 0.16 -3.33 18.03
CA THR A 25 0.12 -4.63 17.34
C THR A 25 -0.64 -4.56 16.01
N ARG A 26 -1.79 -3.86 15.95
CA ARG A 26 -2.50 -3.63 14.68
C ARG A 26 -1.71 -2.78 13.68
N LYS A 27 -1.00 -1.75 14.16
CA LYS A 27 -0.16 -0.90 13.30
C LYS A 27 0.99 -1.67 12.65
N ILE A 28 1.65 -2.55 13.41
CA ILE A 28 2.77 -3.39 12.91
C ILE A 28 2.30 -4.42 11.86
N LEU A 29 1.08 -4.96 12.02
CA LEU A 29 0.50 -5.92 11.07
C LEU A 29 0.03 -5.27 9.76
N TYR A 30 -0.36 -4.00 9.79
CA TYR A 30 -0.73 -3.24 8.59
C TYR A 30 0.51 -2.80 7.79
N ASP A 31 1.53 -2.28 8.48
CA ASP A 31 2.79 -1.82 7.87
C ASP A 31 3.44 -2.89 6.98
N LYS A 32 3.55 -4.13 7.48
CA LYS A 32 4.17 -5.23 6.72
C LYS A 32 3.39 -5.65 5.49
N ARG A 33 2.06 -5.49 5.48
CA ARG A 33 1.20 -5.86 4.35
C ARG A 33 1.31 -4.82 3.24
N ASP A 34 1.35 -3.55 3.60
CA ASP A 34 1.51 -2.46 2.64
C ASP A 34 2.88 -2.54 1.95
N ASP A 35 3.95 -2.84 2.69
CA ASP A 35 5.28 -3.08 2.09
C ASP A 35 5.27 -4.26 1.12
N MET A 36 4.60 -5.36 1.47
CA MET A 36 4.54 -6.56 0.63
C MET A 36 3.73 -6.33 -0.65
N ILE A 37 2.61 -5.61 -0.55
CA ILE A 37 1.78 -5.20 -1.69
C ILE A 37 2.55 -4.22 -2.58
N SER A 38 3.28 -3.28 -1.99
CA SER A 38 4.10 -2.33 -2.74
C SER A 38 5.21 -3.03 -3.52
N TYR A 39 5.94 -3.94 -2.88
CA TYR A 39 7.00 -4.72 -3.53
C TYR A 39 6.46 -5.62 -4.63
N GLY A 40 5.32 -6.30 -4.38
CA GLY A 40 4.64 -7.13 -5.38
C GLY A 40 4.15 -6.31 -6.57
N GLY A 41 3.55 -5.14 -6.33
CA GLY A 41 3.09 -4.22 -7.37
C GLY A 41 4.24 -3.70 -8.23
N VAL A 42 5.35 -3.29 -7.62
CA VAL A 42 6.56 -2.86 -8.36
C VAL A 42 7.11 -4.00 -9.21
N PHE A 43 7.19 -5.21 -8.66
CA PHE A 43 7.65 -6.39 -9.40
C PHE A 43 6.76 -6.68 -10.62
N ILE A 44 5.44 -6.69 -10.45
CA ILE A 44 4.48 -6.89 -11.54
C ILE A 44 4.60 -5.79 -12.60
N GLY A 45 4.74 -4.53 -12.17
CA GLY A 45 4.92 -3.41 -13.09
C GLY A 45 6.20 -3.52 -13.93
N ILE A 46 7.30 -3.99 -13.33
CA ILE A 46 8.55 -4.27 -14.06
C ILE A 46 8.34 -5.40 -15.10
N LEU A 47 7.58 -6.45 -14.77
CA LEU A 47 7.25 -7.51 -15.74
C LEU A 47 6.47 -6.96 -16.95
N PHE A 48 5.54 -6.04 -16.73
CA PHE A 48 4.83 -5.36 -17.83
C PHE A 48 5.77 -4.53 -18.70
N LEU A 49 6.71 -3.80 -18.11
CA LEU A 49 7.71 -3.03 -18.85
C LEU A 49 8.59 -3.95 -19.70
N ILE A 50 9.13 -5.02 -19.13
CA ILE A 50 9.94 -6.01 -19.85
C ILE A 50 9.13 -6.62 -21.00
N SER A 51 7.88 -7.00 -20.75
CA SER A 51 7.00 -7.58 -21.77
C SER A 51 6.77 -6.59 -22.92
N GLY A 52 6.52 -5.31 -22.62
CA GLY A 52 6.37 -4.28 -23.64
C GLY A 52 7.63 -4.10 -24.49
N VAL A 53 8.82 -4.11 -23.88
CA VAL A 53 10.10 -4.03 -24.61
C VAL A 53 10.31 -5.25 -25.51
N LEU A 54 10.02 -6.46 -25.02
CA LEU A 54 10.13 -7.68 -25.83
C LEU A 54 9.18 -7.65 -27.03
N TYR A 55 8.01 -7.03 -26.89
CA TYR A 55 7.00 -6.92 -27.93
C TYR A 55 7.40 -5.99 -29.09
N LEU A 56 8.45 -5.17 -28.92
CA LEU A 56 8.98 -4.27 -29.98
C LEU A 56 9.92 -4.96 -30.98
N ASN A 57 10.24 -6.25 -30.80
CA ASN A 57 11.23 -6.96 -31.63
C ASN A 57 10.68 -7.89 -32.75
N PRO A 58 9.49 -7.71 -33.35
CA PRO A 58 9.10 -8.56 -34.47
C PRO A 58 9.89 -8.19 -35.75
N PRO A 59 10.40 -9.17 -36.50
CA PRO A 59 11.14 -8.91 -37.74
C PRO A 59 10.20 -8.44 -38.86
N VAL A 60 10.46 -7.24 -39.39
CA VAL A 60 9.76 -6.66 -40.55
C VAL A 60 10.49 -7.04 -41.85
N LYS A 61 9.87 -7.86 -42.70
CA LYS A 61 10.43 -8.32 -44.00
C LYS A 61 9.61 -7.86 -45.22
N LYS A 62 8.34 -7.48 -45.06
CA LYS A 62 7.40 -7.07 -46.13
C LYS A 62 6.68 -5.77 -45.77
N VAL A 63 6.16 -5.04 -46.76
CA VAL A 63 5.36 -3.81 -46.53
C VAL A 63 4.08 -4.05 -45.71
N ALA A 64 3.48 -5.24 -45.77
CA ALA A 64 2.38 -5.64 -44.88
C ALA A 64 2.83 -5.70 -43.41
N ASP A 65 4.11 -5.94 -43.17
CA ASP A 65 4.68 -5.99 -41.83
C ASP A 65 4.79 -4.57 -41.21
N ASN A 66 4.68 -3.48 -41.99
CA ASN A 66 4.62 -2.13 -41.42
C ASN A 66 3.32 -1.87 -40.65
N VAL A 67 2.18 -2.41 -41.10
CA VAL A 67 0.90 -2.27 -40.39
C VAL A 67 0.93 -3.11 -39.11
N ILE A 68 1.44 -4.34 -39.23
CA ILE A 68 1.61 -5.28 -38.11
C ILE A 68 2.62 -4.72 -37.10
N PHE A 69 3.70 -4.06 -37.55
CA PHE A 69 4.63 -3.33 -36.69
C PHE A 69 3.95 -2.19 -35.94
N GLY A 70 3.03 -1.47 -36.59
CA GLY A 70 2.20 -0.45 -35.94
C GLY A 70 1.33 -1.03 -34.82
N GLU A 71 0.65 -2.15 -35.05
CA GLU A 71 -0.14 -2.86 -34.04
C GLU A 71 0.73 -3.29 -32.85
N HIS A 72 1.90 -3.89 -33.13
CA HIS A 72 2.83 -4.28 -32.09
C HIS A 72 3.36 -3.09 -31.29
N ALA A 73 3.66 -1.96 -31.95
CA ALA A 73 4.10 -0.74 -31.28
C ALA A 73 3.02 -0.17 -30.34
N VAL A 74 1.74 -0.19 -30.75
CA VAL A 74 0.62 0.24 -29.90
C VAL A 74 0.48 -0.67 -28.68
N MET A 75 0.53 -1.99 -28.87
CA MET A 75 0.45 -2.95 -27.77
C MET A 75 1.64 -2.83 -26.80
N ALA A 76 2.86 -2.65 -27.34
CA ALA A 76 4.05 -2.42 -26.53
C ALA A 76 3.91 -1.15 -25.69
N ALA A 77 3.46 -0.04 -26.29
CA ALA A 77 3.22 1.22 -25.59
C ALA A 77 2.14 1.06 -24.51
N PHE A 78 1.04 0.35 -24.80
CA PHE A 78 0.00 0.06 -23.83
C PHE A 78 0.54 -0.71 -22.63
N LEU A 79 1.29 -1.79 -22.85
CA LEU A 79 1.92 -2.58 -21.78
C LEU A 79 2.89 -1.73 -20.95
N MET A 80 3.66 -0.86 -21.60
CA MET A 80 4.59 0.03 -20.90
C MET A 80 3.87 1.06 -20.02
N ILE A 81 2.83 1.72 -20.55
CA ILE A 81 2.01 2.67 -19.79
C ILE A 81 1.34 1.97 -18.59
N LEU A 82 0.80 0.77 -18.81
CA LEU A 82 0.15 -0.02 -17.77
C LEU A 82 1.15 -0.42 -16.67
N GLY A 83 2.36 -0.82 -17.05
CA GLY A 83 3.46 -1.10 -16.11
C GLY A 83 3.82 0.12 -15.25
N ILE A 84 3.94 1.31 -15.86
CA ILE A 84 4.19 2.56 -15.13
C ILE A 84 3.05 2.85 -14.15
N LEU A 85 1.80 2.70 -14.58
CA LEU A 85 0.63 2.99 -13.75
C LEU A 85 0.58 2.08 -12.52
N VAL A 86 0.87 0.79 -12.68
CA VAL A 86 0.94 -0.18 -11.57
C VAL A 86 2.05 0.21 -10.59
N ILE A 87 3.22 0.62 -11.06
CA ILE A 87 4.33 1.06 -10.20
C ILE A 87 3.94 2.30 -9.40
N VAL A 88 3.34 3.29 -10.06
CA VAL A 88 2.89 4.53 -9.40
C VAL A 88 1.82 4.23 -8.34
N ALA A 89 0.87 3.36 -8.64
CA ALA A 89 -0.15 2.93 -7.68
C ALA A 89 0.46 2.19 -6.48
N ALA A 90 1.43 1.32 -6.71
CA ALA A 90 2.14 0.58 -5.67
C ALA A 90 2.99 1.49 -4.77
N LEU A 91 3.54 2.57 -5.33
CA LEU A 91 4.40 3.52 -4.63
C LEU A 91 3.67 4.80 -4.16
N LYS A 92 2.33 4.84 -4.25
CA LYS A 92 1.54 6.06 -4.00
C LYS A 92 1.88 6.72 -2.67
N GLU A 93 1.99 5.95 -1.59
CA GLU A 93 2.26 6.50 -0.26
C GLU A 93 3.66 7.08 -0.16
N LYS A 94 4.64 6.39 -0.74
CA LYS A 94 6.06 6.81 -0.77
C LYS A 94 6.30 8.02 -1.67
N ILE A 95 5.49 8.16 -2.73
CA ILE A 95 5.52 9.31 -3.63
C ILE A 95 4.85 10.50 -2.95
N ILE A 96 3.63 10.33 -2.46
CA ILE A 96 2.86 11.40 -1.81
C ILE A 96 3.62 11.95 -0.60
N SER A 97 4.20 11.10 0.25
CA SER A 97 4.96 11.51 1.44
C SER A 97 6.17 12.40 1.15
N LYS A 98 6.69 12.39 -0.08
CA LYS A 98 7.85 13.20 -0.50
C LYS A 98 7.46 14.48 -1.24
N THR A 99 6.17 14.68 -1.52
CA THR A 99 5.67 15.83 -2.28
C THR A 99 4.98 16.83 -1.36
N PRO A 100 4.78 18.09 -1.81
CA PRO A 100 3.99 19.08 -1.08
C PRO A 100 2.53 18.62 -0.82
N LEU A 101 2.05 17.62 -1.57
CA LEU A 101 0.74 17.00 -1.35
C LEU A 101 0.68 16.15 -0.07
N ALA A 102 1.83 15.86 0.56
CA ALA A 102 1.89 15.13 1.82
C ALA A 102 1.08 15.83 2.92
N SER A 103 1.17 17.16 3.04
CA SER A 103 0.43 17.92 4.05
C SER A 103 -1.08 17.80 3.82
N ILE A 104 -1.52 18.03 2.58
CA ILE A 104 -2.94 17.94 2.19
C ILE A 104 -3.50 16.53 2.44
N TYR A 105 -2.75 15.50 2.05
CA TYR A 105 -3.17 14.11 2.27
C TYR A 105 -3.26 13.78 3.77
N THR A 106 -2.32 14.28 4.57
CA THR A 106 -2.30 14.07 6.02
C THR A 106 -3.47 14.78 6.70
N GLU A 107 -3.76 16.02 6.30
CA GLU A 107 -4.92 16.79 6.79
C GLU A 107 -6.23 16.13 6.40
N MET A 108 -6.38 15.69 5.15
CA MET A 108 -7.57 14.97 4.68
C MET A 108 -7.80 13.66 5.46
N LYS A 109 -6.73 12.87 5.66
CA LYS A 109 -6.79 11.62 6.44
C LYS A 109 -7.12 11.90 7.91
N ALA A 110 -6.65 13.00 8.48
CA ALA A 110 -6.98 13.41 9.84
C ALA A 110 -8.49 13.75 9.98
N VAL A 111 -9.05 14.50 9.04
CA VAL A 111 -10.50 14.83 9.02
C VAL A 111 -11.38 13.59 8.85
N GLU A 112 -10.95 12.64 8.01
CA GLU A 112 -11.65 11.36 7.82
C GLU A 112 -11.68 10.54 9.12
N THR A 113 -10.56 10.53 9.87
CA THR A 113 -10.47 9.82 11.15
C THR A 113 -11.30 10.48 12.28
N GLU A 114 -11.53 11.79 12.21
CA GLU A 114 -12.38 12.50 13.18
C GLU A 114 -13.87 12.26 12.96
N LYS A 115 -14.32 12.10 11.71
CA LYS A 115 -15.70 11.73 11.38
C LYS A 115 -16.06 10.34 11.93
N ASP A 116 -15.19 9.36 11.73
CA ASP A 116 -15.38 7.99 12.26
C ASP A 116 -15.52 7.94 13.79
N LYS A 117 -14.84 8.84 14.51
CA LYS A 117 -14.95 8.92 15.98
C LYS A 117 -16.25 9.56 16.45
N LYS A 118 -16.79 10.53 15.71
CA LYS A 118 -18.09 11.14 16.02
C LYS A 118 -19.25 10.18 15.77
N ASP A 119 -19.21 9.42 14.68
CA ASP A 119 -20.26 8.45 14.36
C ASP A 119 -20.29 7.27 15.34
N LYS A 120 -19.14 6.88 15.90
CA LYS A 120 -19.08 5.86 16.95
C LYS A 120 -19.65 6.33 18.29
N LYS A 121 -19.59 7.63 18.59
CA LYS A 121 -20.13 8.19 19.84
C LYS A 121 -21.66 8.29 19.79
N ASN A 122 -22.23 8.57 18.62
CA ASN A 122 -23.68 8.72 18.44
C ASN A 122 -24.46 7.38 18.34
N ASN A 123 -23.77 6.24 18.21
CA ASN A 123 -24.40 4.90 18.18
C ASN A 123 -24.31 4.15 19.53
N ILE A 124 -23.88 4.83 20.61
CA ILE A 124 -23.73 4.25 21.95
C ILE A 124 -24.64 4.97 22.98
N GLU A 125 -25.36 6.01 22.58
CA GLU A 125 -26.42 6.65 23.39
C GLU A 125 -27.80 6.04 23.12
#